data_AF-A0A5K3FYM7-F1
#
_entry.id   AF-A0A5K3FYM7-F1
#
_cell.length_a   1.000
_cell.length_b   1.000
_cell.length_c   1.000
_cell.angle_alpha   90.00
_cell.angle_beta   90.00
_cell.angle_gamma   90.00
#
_symmetry.space_group_name_H-M   'P 1'
#
loop_
_entity.id
_entity.type
_entity.pdbx_description
1 polymer ?
#
loop_
_entity_poly.entity_id
_entity_poly.type
_entity_poly.pdbx_seq_one_letter_code
_entity_poly.pdbx_strand_id
1 'polypeptide(L)'
;MTGKFKVLRRQRIRLRVSTPPDQLTHLDEIFPRHLDSQGSVSHLHPVAGPKTETTTATSSSTMYLLPVRALNEVFISACMSARVSEYLISLDDGPQARQKSSGLLVCTGTGSSSWYSSMNQVDASLVSQLLSLAGEKRTPDDVASIVERFNRGLLFDAASPNMAYSVREVVKNHVFKFDSPRGFAKKIRLISCMNDAYLSIDGWLSIPFENGACVELSIDPEDALSVIDFPDST
;
A
#
# COMPACT_ATOMS: atom_id res chain seq x y z
N MET A 1 -18.82 -0.85 41.89
CA MET A 1 -19.00 -1.75 40.73
C MET A 1 -17.72 -1.71 39.91
N THR A 2 -16.89 -2.75 39.96
CA THR A 2 -15.73 -2.90 39.07
C THR A 2 -16.22 -3.55 37.77
N GLY A 3 -16.46 -2.73 36.75
CA GLY A 3 -16.80 -3.24 35.41
C GLY A 3 -15.64 -4.06 34.85
N LYS A 4 -15.93 -5.25 34.33
CA LYS A 4 -14.93 -6.06 33.62
C LYS A 4 -14.76 -5.46 32.23
N PHE A 5 -13.55 -5.00 31.92
CA PHE A 5 -13.18 -4.55 30.57
C PHE A 5 -11.80 -5.09 30.22
N LYS A 6 -11.51 -5.18 28.93
CA LYS A 6 -10.17 -5.48 28.40
C LYS A 6 -9.62 -4.24 27.73
N VAL A 7 -8.32 -4.00 27.88
CA VAL A 7 -7.64 -2.96 27.09
C VAL A 7 -6.97 -3.67 25.92
N LEU A 8 -7.39 -3.31 24.72
CA LEU A 8 -6.78 -3.75 23.46
C LEU A 8 -5.88 -2.64 22.93
N ARG A 9 -4.80 -3.03 22.27
CA ARG A 9 -3.90 -2.08 21.60
C ARG A 9 -3.95 -2.31 20.11
N ARG A 10 -4.43 -1.29 19.39
CA ARG A 10 -4.55 -1.30 17.93
C ARG A 10 -3.42 -0.47 17.36
N GLN A 11 -2.51 -1.13 16.65
CA GLN A 11 -1.36 -0.46 16.02
C GLN A 11 -1.82 0.48 14.92
N ARG A 12 -1.05 1.53 14.67
CA ARG A 12 -1.28 2.50 13.61
C ARG A 12 -0.01 2.67 12.78
N ILE A 13 -0.17 2.93 11.48
CA ILE A 13 0.96 3.17 10.57
C ILE A 13 1.50 4.57 10.81
N ARG A 14 2.79 4.62 11.16
CA ARG A 14 3.62 5.82 11.17
C ARG A 14 4.10 6.10 9.75
N LEU A 15 3.90 7.34 9.31
CA LEU A 15 4.36 7.84 8.02
C LEU A 15 5.44 8.89 8.25
N ARG A 16 6.63 8.65 7.69
CA ARG A 16 7.65 9.68 7.47
C ARG A 16 7.69 9.96 5.98
N VAL A 17 7.54 11.22 5.58
CA VAL A 17 7.40 11.62 4.17
C VAL A 17 8.38 12.73 3.84
N SER A 18 8.83 12.82 2.59
CA SER A 18 9.62 13.98 2.14
C SER A 18 8.75 15.18 1.75
N THR A 19 7.44 14.97 1.55
CA THR A 19 6.48 16.04 1.28
C THR A 19 6.17 16.79 2.58
N PRO A 20 6.25 18.13 2.59
CA PRO A 20 5.88 18.95 3.74
C PRO A 20 4.47 18.65 4.31
N PRO A 21 4.29 18.54 5.64
CA PRO A 21 3.01 18.19 6.25
C PRO A 21 1.88 19.21 6.06
N ASP A 22 2.19 20.45 5.70
CA ASP A 22 1.22 21.50 5.37
C ASP A 22 0.47 21.25 4.05
N GLN A 23 0.92 20.27 3.25
CA GLN A 23 0.21 19.79 2.05
C GLN A 23 -0.78 18.66 2.33
N LEU A 24 -0.95 18.26 3.60
CA LEU A 24 -1.96 17.30 3.98
C LEU A 24 -3.36 17.91 3.79
N THR A 25 -4.20 17.26 3.01
CA THR A 25 -5.54 17.74 2.60
C THR A 25 -6.57 16.61 2.71
N HIS A 26 -7.86 16.96 2.64
CA HIS A 26 -8.93 15.98 2.52
C HIS A 26 -8.88 15.30 1.15
N LEU A 27 -9.17 14.00 1.10
CA LEU A 27 -9.15 13.21 -0.13
C LEU A 27 -10.11 13.79 -1.19
N ASP A 28 -11.26 14.32 -0.77
CA ASP A 28 -12.26 14.93 -1.66
C ASP A 28 -11.80 16.24 -2.32
N GLU A 29 -10.73 16.86 -1.84
CA GLU A 29 -10.15 18.07 -2.43
C GLU A 29 -9.13 17.76 -3.53
N ILE A 30 -8.84 16.47 -3.78
CA ILE A 30 -7.90 16.08 -4.83
C ILE A 30 -8.60 16.11 -6.18
N PHE A 31 -8.05 16.91 -7.08
CA PHE A 31 -8.43 16.93 -8.48
C PHE A 31 -7.30 16.37 -9.35
N PRO A 32 -7.60 15.46 -10.28
CA PRO A 32 -6.62 15.02 -11.26
C PRO A 32 -6.02 16.19 -12.00
N ARG A 33 -4.69 16.31 -12.00
CA ARG A 33 -4.04 17.26 -12.88
C ARG A 33 -4.28 16.84 -14.33
N HIS A 34 -4.87 17.74 -15.09
CA HIS A 34 -4.82 17.71 -16.55
C HIS A 34 -3.35 17.97 -16.91
N LEU A 35 -2.60 16.89 -17.17
CA LEU A 35 -1.33 17.02 -17.85
C LEU A 35 -1.66 17.40 -19.29
N ASP A 36 -1.61 18.69 -19.59
CA ASP A 36 -1.67 19.14 -20.97
C ASP A 36 -0.47 18.55 -21.70
N SER A 37 -0.75 17.79 -22.77
CA SER A 37 0.25 17.25 -23.70
C SER A 37 1.08 18.35 -24.41
N GLN A 38 0.75 19.63 -24.17
CA GLN A 38 1.33 20.82 -24.80
C GLN A 38 2.78 21.13 -24.35
N GLY A 39 3.48 20.20 -23.69
CA GLY A 39 4.89 20.33 -23.31
C GLY A 39 5.84 19.35 -23.98
N SER A 40 5.39 18.46 -24.88
CA SER A 40 6.24 17.41 -25.44
C SER A 40 5.98 17.15 -26.93
N VAL A 41 6.05 18.21 -27.75
CA VAL A 41 6.34 18.07 -29.19
C VAL A 41 7.27 19.20 -29.64
N SER A 42 8.46 19.31 -29.06
CA SER A 42 9.56 20.05 -29.68
C SER A 42 10.46 19.06 -30.42
N HIS A 43 10.16 18.89 -31.71
CA HIS A 43 11.06 18.54 -32.81
C HIS A 43 12.16 17.49 -32.57
N LEU A 44 11.96 16.34 -33.21
CA LEU A 44 13.00 15.41 -33.65
C LEU A 44 14.18 16.16 -34.31
N HIS A 45 15.33 16.17 -33.65
CA HIS A 45 16.64 16.28 -34.32
C HIS A 45 17.52 15.11 -33.85
N PRO A 46 18.01 14.25 -34.76
CA PRO A 46 18.94 13.20 -34.39
C PRO A 46 20.37 13.77 -34.39
N VAL A 47 20.99 13.91 -33.21
CA VAL A 47 22.44 14.15 -33.11
C VAL A 47 23.05 13.33 -31.97
N ALA A 48 23.75 12.26 -32.39
CA ALA A 48 24.94 11.60 -31.86
C ALA A 48 25.34 11.68 -30.36
N GLY A 49 25.51 10.49 -29.77
CA GLY A 49 26.71 10.11 -28.99
C GLY A 49 26.72 10.40 -27.47
N PRO A 50 27.13 9.44 -26.61
CA PRO A 50 26.93 9.51 -25.17
C PRO A 50 27.99 10.38 -24.49
N LYS A 51 27.55 11.32 -23.64
CA LYS A 51 28.35 11.81 -22.51
C LYS A 51 27.75 11.27 -21.23
N THR A 52 28.52 10.38 -20.63
CA THR A 52 28.35 9.83 -19.29
C THR A 52 28.41 10.96 -18.28
N GLU A 53 27.26 11.46 -17.86
CA GLU A 53 27.15 12.28 -16.64
C GLU A 53 26.33 11.48 -15.63
N THR A 54 27.07 10.70 -14.85
CA THR A 54 26.62 10.15 -13.58
C THR A 54 26.41 11.33 -12.62
N THR A 55 25.25 11.96 -12.70
CA THR A 55 24.82 12.92 -11.69
C THR A 55 24.18 12.15 -10.55
N THR A 56 25.02 11.55 -9.71
CA THR A 56 24.66 11.17 -8.33
C THR A 56 24.40 12.45 -7.54
N ALA A 57 23.22 13.06 -7.74
CA ALA A 57 22.69 14.07 -6.85
C ALA A 57 21.93 13.37 -5.73
N THR A 58 22.67 12.90 -4.72
CA THR A 58 22.12 12.42 -3.45
C THR A 58 21.69 13.65 -2.64
N SER A 59 20.64 14.36 -3.08
CA SER A 59 19.98 15.33 -2.21
C SER A 59 19.23 14.52 -1.15
N SER A 60 19.77 14.48 0.07
CA SER A 60 19.07 13.99 1.25
C SER A 60 17.82 14.86 1.44
N SER A 61 16.70 14.46 0.87
CA SER A 61 15.42 15.14 1.10
C SER A 61 15.06 15.01 2.58
N THR A 62 14.73 16.13 3.20
CA THR A 62 14.26 16.16 4.60
C THR A 62 13.03 15.27 4.73
N MET A 63 13.03 14.37 5.71
CA MET A 63 11.89 13.50 6.01
C MET A 63 11.12 14.05 7.22
N TYR A 64 9.85 14.36 7.02
CA TYR A 64 8.91 14.86 8.03
C TYR A 64 8.11 13.71 8.62
N LEU A 65 7.95 13.69 9.94
CA LEU A 65 6.96 12.84 10.59
C LEU A 65 5.59 13.50 10.42
N LEU A 66 4.62 12.80 9.82
CA LEU A 66 3.26 13.36 9.71
C LEU A 66 2.63 13.52 11.11
N PRO A 67 1.74 14.50 11.32
CA PRO A 67 1.01 14.64 12.58
C PRO A 67 -0.09 13.57 12.76
N VAL A 68 -0.38 12.80 11.71
CA VAL A 68 -1.42 11.76 11.69
C VAL A 68 -0.83 10.35 11.57
N ARG A 69 -1.63 9.35 11.90
CA ARG A 69 -1.31 7.92 11.78
C ARG A 69 -2.49 7.19 11.15
N ALA A 70 -2.21 6.24 10.26
CA ALA A 70 -3.27 5.43 9.66
C ALA A 70 -3.68 4.31 10.62
N LEU A 71 -4.97 4.23 10.98
CA LEU A 71 -5.49 3.13 11.78
C LEU A 71 -5.70 1.88 10.92
N ASN A 72 -6.22 2.04 9.71
CA ASN A 72 -6.56 0.95 8.81
C ASN A 72 -5.49 0.78 7.75
N GLU A 73 -5.35 1.74 6.84
CA GLU A 73 -4.50 1.60 5.67
C GLU A 73 -3.93 2.92 5.12
N VAL A 74 -2.84 2.76 4.39
CA VAL A 74 -2.29 3.75 3.47
C VAL A 74 -2.37 3.16 2.06
N PHE A 75 -2.98 3.89 1.14
CA PHE A 75 -3.01 3.52 -0.29
C PHE A 75 -2.17 4.49 -1.10
N ILE A 76 -1.32 3.96 -1.97
CA ILE A 76 -0.35 4.74 -2.75
C ILE A 76 -0.62 4.46 -4.23
N SER A 77 -0.98 5.51 -4.97
CA SER A 77 -1.25 5.40 -6.40
C SER A 77 -1.07 6.72 -7.13
N ALA A 78 -1.02 6.64 -8.46
CA ALA A 78 -1.38 7.76 -9.32
C ALA A 78 -2.81 8.23 -9.00
N CYS A 79 -3.10 9.51 -9.23
CA CYS A 79 -4.39 10.14 -8.89
C CYS A 79 -5.58 9.52 -9.63
N MET A 80 -5.37 9.13 -10.88
CA MET A 80 -6.41 8.48 -11.69
C MET A 80 -6.16 6.98 -11.77
N SER A 81 -7.20 6.17 -11.58
CA SER A 81 -7.10 4.71 -11.66
C SER A 81 -6.66 4.18 -13.03
N ALA A 82 -6.87 4.94 -14.10
CA ALA A 82 -6.40 4.61 -15.45
C ALA A 82 -4.91 4.91 -15.68
N ARG A 83 -4.25 5.61 -14.75
CA ARG A 83 -2.81 5.91 -14.82
C ARG A 83 -2.04 4.83 -14.07
N VAL A 84 -0.93 4.38 -14.68
CA VAL A 84 -0.06 3.38 -14.07
C VAL A 84 0.70 4.02 -12.91
N SER A 85 0.63 3.37 -11.74
CA SER A 85 1.46 3.77 -10.61
C SER A 85 2.85 3.17 -10.76
N GLU A 86 3.88 4.00 -10.65
CA GLU A 86 5.28 3.57 -10.76
C GLU A 86 6.11 4.08 -9.57
N TYR A 87 6.83 3.18 -8.93
CA TYR A 87 7.63 3.49 -7.74
C TYR A 87 8.78 2.52 -7.55
N LEU A 88 9.77 2.93 -6.76
CA LEU A 88 10.75 2.04 -6.16
C LEU A 88 10.24 1.63 -4.77
N ILE A 89 10.27 0.34 -4.46
CA ILE A 89 9.86 -0.20 -3.15
C ILE A 89 11.00 -0.98 -2.51
N SER A 90 11.20 -0.79 -1.20
CA SER A 90 12.08 -1.60 -0.35
C SER A 90 11.28 -2.07 0.87
N LEU A 91 11.45 -3.33 1.22
CA LEU A 91 10.80 -4.00 2.34
C LEU A 91 11.86 -4.35 3.37
N ASP A 92 11.66 -3.95 4.63
CA ASP A 92 12.54 -4.25 5.77
C ASP A 92 14.03 -3.96 5.49
N ASP A 93 14.30 -2.80 4.90
CA ASP A 93 15.64 -2.34 4.48
C ASP A 93 16.34 -3.26 3.46
N GLY A 94 15.58 -4.13 2.80
CA GLY A 94 16.03 -4.96 1.68
C GLY A 94 16.26 -4.16 0.38
N PRO A 95 16.65 -4.85 -0.70
CA PRO A 95 16.97 -4.20 -1.97
C PRO A 95 15.75 -3.45 -2.54
N GLN A 96 16.02 -2.34 -3.21
CA GLN A 96 14.98 -1.59 -3.93
C GLN A 96 14.60 -2.33 -5.21
N ALA A 97 13.30 -2.55 -5.39
CA ALA A 97 12.72 -3.07 -6.61
C ALA A 97 11.86 -2.00 -7.28
N ARG A 98 11.96 -1.88 -8.61
CA ARG A 98 11.04 -1.03 -9.38
C ARG A 98 9.75 -1.78 -9.64
N GLN A 99 8.61 -1.12 -9.42
CA GLN A 99 7.29 -1.71 -9.56
C GLN A 99 6.35 -0.81 -10.35
N LYS A 100 5.56 -1.42 -11.26
CA LYS A 100 4.42 -0.82 -11.94
C LYS A 100 3.12 -1.54 -11.59
N SER A 101 2.09 -0.82 -11.18
CA SER A 101 0.84 -1.42 -10.72
C SER A 101 -0.31 -0.41 -10.76
N SER A 102 -1.52 -0.81 -10.39
CA SER A 102 -2.64 0.11 -10.14
C SER A 102 -2.58 0.75 -8.75
N GLY A 103 -1.49 0.54 -8.02
CA GLY A 103 -1.25 1.07 -6.67
C GLY A 103 -0.74 0.02 -5.69
N LEU A 104 -0.42 0.47 -4.48
CA LEU A 104 0.01 -0.32 -3.33
C LEU A 104 -0.90 -0.01 -2.13
N LEU A 105 -1.49 -1.05 -1.54
CA LEU A 105 -2.19 -0.97 -0.26
C LEU A 105 -1.28 -1.48 0.85
N VAL A 106 -1.18 -0.74 1.95
CA VAL A 106 -0.50 -1.16 3.18
C VAL A 106 -1.46 -1.01 4.35
N CYS A 107 -1.71 -2.07 5.12
CA CYS A 107 -2.66 -2.02 6.23
C CYS A 107 -2.10 -2.56 7.56
N THR A 108 -2.73 -2.16 8.65
CA THR A 108 -2.54 -2.73 9.99
C THR A 108 -3.38 -3.99 10.17
N GLY A 109 -3.23 -4.69 11.30
CA GLY A 109 -4.13 -5.80 11.63
C GLY A 109 -5.58 -5.35 11.79
N THR A 110 -5.79 -4.11 12.19
CA THR A 110 -7.13 -3.51 12.21
C THR A 110 -7.69 -3.31 10.80
N GLY A 111 -6.90 -2.79 9.86
CA GLY A 111 -7.30 -2.62 8.46
C GLY A 111 -7.39 -3.93 7.68
N SER A 112 -6.91 -5.04 8.23
CA SER A 112 -6.96 -6.36 7.58
C SER A 112 -8.37 -6.84 7.26
N SER A 113 -9.37 -6.42 8.05
CA SER A 113 -10.80 -6.68 7.85
C SER A 113 -11.53 -5.66 6.97
N SER A 114 -10.81 -4.69 6.39
CA SER A 114 -11.37 -3.61 5.58
C SER A 114 -11.00 -3.80 4.10
N TRP A 115 -10.42 -2.78 3.45
CA TRP A 115 -10.10 -2.85 2.02
C TRP A 115 -9.17 -4.02 1.69
N TYR A 116 -8.24 -4.35 2.59
CA TYR A 116 -7.30 -5.45 2.41
C TYR A 116 -8.01 -6.80 2.22
N SER A 117 -9.01 -7.15 3.05
CA SER A 117 -9.76 -8.39 2.87
C SER A 117 -10.62 -8.36 1.62
N SER A 118 -11.34 -7.26 1.36
CA SER A 118 -12.22 -7.16 0.18
C SER A 118 -11.46 -7.31 -1.13
N MET A 119 -10.23 -6.82 -1.19
CA MET A 119 -9.37 -6.92 -2.36
C MET A 119 -8.75 -8.31 -2.54
N ASN A 120 -8.51 -9.04 -1.46
CA ASN A 120 -7.72 -10.27 -1.47
C ASN A 120 -8.53 -11.55 -1.31
N GLN A 121 -9.80 -11.45 -0.92
CA GLN A 121 -10.67 -12.59 -0.72
C GLN A 121 -10.89 -13.36 -2.02
N VAL A 122 -11.11 -14.66 -1.85
CA VAL A 122 -11.50 -15.57 -2.93
C VAL A 122 -12.95 -16.00 -2.72
N ASP A 123 -13.60 -16.37 -3.81
CA ASP A 123 -14.93 -16.96 -3.80
C ASP A 123 -14.89 -18.45 -4.21
N ALA A 124 -16.00 -19.14 -3.99
CA ALA A 124 -16.13 -20.57 -4.29
C ALA A 124 -15.99 -20.88 -5.78
N SER A 125 -16.35 -19.96 -6.68
CA SER A 125 -16.23 -20.15 -8.12
C SER A 125 -14.76 -20.20 -8.53
N LEU A 126 -13.97 -19.21 -8.09
CA LEU A 126 -12.53 -19.18 -8.34
C LEU A 126 -11.83 -20.42 -7.77
N VAL A 127 -12.11 -20.78 -6.51
CA VAL A 127 -11.49 -21.95 -5.88
C VAL A 127 -11.87 -23.24 -6.61
N SER A 128 -13.14 -23.42 -6.98
CA SER A 128 -13.60 -24.58 -7.75
C SER A 128 -12.91 -24.68 -9.11
N GLN A 129 -12.75 -23.55 -9.81
CA GLN A 129 -12.07 -23.50 -11.09
C GLN A 129 -10.60 -23.91 -10.96
N LEU A 130 -9.88 -23.40 -9.96
CA LEU A 130 -8.48 -23.75 -9.71
C LEU A 130 -8.30 -25.24 -9.37
N LEU A 131 -9.17 -25.80 -8.51
CA LEU A 131 -9.13 -27.22 -8.15
C LEU A 131 -9.41 -28.12 -9.36
N SER A 132 -10.39 -27.75 -10.19
CA SER A 132 -10.70 -28.44 -11.44
C SER A 132 -9.50 -28.48 -12.39
N LEU A 133 -8.82 -27.34 -12.57
CA LEU A 133 -7.60 -27.25 -13.39
C LEU A 133 -6.45 -28.09 -12.83
N ALA A 134 -6.39 -28.26 -11.50
CA ALA A 134 -5.41 -29.13 -10.84
C ALA A 134 -5.79 -30.63 -10.89
N GLY A 135 -6.96 -30.99 -11.42
CA GLY A 135 -7.46 -32.37 -11.42
C GLY A 135 -8.00 -32.84 -10.07
N GLU A 136 -8.20 -31.92 -9.12
CA GLU A 136 -8.69 -32.21 -7.77
C GLU A 136 -10.22 -32.15 -7.72
N LYS A 137 -10.87 -33.31 -7.56
CA LYS A 137 -12.32 -33.39 -7.35
C LYS A 137 -12.62 -33.14 -5.86
N ARG A 138 -13.33 -32.05 -5.58
CA ARG A 138 -13.74 -31.65 -4.23
C ARG A 138 -15.25 -31.43 -4.18
N THR A 139 -15.85 -31.69 -3.01
CA THR A 139 -17.27 -31.40 -2.79
C THR A 139 -17.49 -29.90 -2.60
N PRO A 140 -18.72 -29.38 -2.77
CA PRO A 140 -19.03 -27.98 -2.46
C PRO A 140 -18.65 -27.57 -1.03
N ASP A 141 -18.80 -28.48 -0.05
CA ASP A 141 -18.45 -28.23 1.35
C ASP A 141 -16.93 -28.12 1.55
N ASP A 142 -16.14 -28.96 0.85
CA ASP A 142 -14.68 -28.85 0.84
C ASP A 142 -14.24 -27.49 0.28
N VAL A 143 -14.86 -27.05 -0.82
CA VAL A 143 -14.58 -25.74 -1.44
C VAL A 143 -14.93 -24.60 -0.49
N ALA A 144 -16.10 -24.65 0.15
CA ALA A 144 -16.52 -23.65 1.12
C ALA A 144 -15.53 -23.56 2.29
N SER A 145 -15.07 -24.71 2.80
CA SER A 145 -14.06 -24.76 3.87
C SER A 145 -12.72 -24.15 3.46
N ILE A 146 -12.27 -24.40 2.22
CA ILE A 146 -11.04 -23.81 1.67
C ILE A 146 -11.17 -22.29 1.56
N VAL A 147 -12.28 -21.81 0.99
CA VAL A 147 -12.58 -20.38 0.86
C VAL A 147 -12.57 -19.70 2.24
N GLU A 148 -13.29 -20.28 3.21
CA GLU A 148 -13.36 -19.75 4.57
C GLU A 148 -11.98 -19.70 5.22
N ARG A 149 -11.20 -20.79 5.13
CA ARG A 149 -9.85 -20.86 5.69
C ARG A 149 -8.91 -19.84 5.07
N PHE A 150 -8.96 -19.68 3.74
CA PHE A 150 -8.14 -18.69 3.04
C PHE A 150 -8.52 -17.26 3.44
N ASN A 151 -9.81 -16.93 3.37
CA ASN A 151 -10.29 -15.58 3.67
C ASN A 151 -10.07 -15.20 5.14
N ARG A 152 -10.24 -16.14 6.08
CA ARG A 152 -9.88 -15.93 7.50
C ARG A 152 -8.37 -15.67 7.67
N GLY A 153 -7.53 -16.30 6.85
CA GLY A 153 -6.08 -16.07 6.85
C GLY A 153 -5.64 -14.68 6.37
N LEU A 154 -6.54 -13.89 5.78
CA LEU A 154 -6.27 -12.49 5.44
C LEU A 154 -6.30 -11.59 6.69
N LEU A 155 -6.98 -12.02 7.75
CA LEU A 155 -7.10 -11.29 9.00
C LEU A 155 -5.88 -11.57 9.88
N PHE A 156 -5.37 -10.53 10.52
CA PHE A 156 -4.28 -10.66 11.48
C PHE A 156 -4.44 -9.70 12.67
N ASP A 157 -3.71 -9.99 13.75
CA ASP A 157 -3.89 -9.32 15.04
C ASP A 157 -3.73 -7.79 14.93
N ALA A 158 -4.69 -7.05 15.46
CA ALA A 158 -4.65 -5.59 15.55
C ALA A 158 -3.44 -5.06 16.34
N ALA A 159 -2.86 -5.87 17.24
CA ALA A 159 -1.65 -5.56 17.98
C ALA A 159 -0.34 -5.86 17.22
N SER A 160 -0.43 -6.49 16.04
CA SER A 160 0.72 -6.94 15.24
C SER A 160 1.69 -5.80 14.92
N PRO A 161 3.02 -6.00 15.10
CA PRO A 161 4.03 -5.03 14.68
C PRO A 161 4.27 -5.04 13.16
N ASN A 162 3.73 -6.03 12.45
CA ASN A 162 3.86 -6.14 11.01
C ASN A 162 2.69 -5.46 10.32
N MET A 163 2.97 -4.79 9.19
CA MET A 163 1.98 -4.34 8.23
C MET A 163 1.83 -5.39 7.13
N ALA A 164 0.62 -5.59 6.63
CA ALA A 164 0.41 -6.33 5.40
C ALA A 164 0.49 -5.35 4.22
N TYR A 165 1.15 -5.76 3.13
CA TYR A 165 1.18 -5.02 1.88
C TYR A 165 0.54 -5.84 0.75
N SER A 166 -0.09 -5.16 -0.19
CA SER A 166 -0.69 -5.78 -1.38
C SER A 166 -0.66 -4.85 -2.59
N VAL A 167 0.05 -5.27 -3.63
CA VAL A 167 0.19 -4.59 -4.92
C VAL A 167 -0.99 -4.95 -5.82
N ARG A 168 -1.70 -3.95 -6.34
CA ARG A 168 -2.87 -4.14 -7.22
C ARG A 168 -2.49 -4.27 -8.68
N GLU A 169 -2.99 -5.31 -9.36
CA GLU A 169 -2.85 -5.47 -10.81
C GLU A 169 -1.40 -5.31 -11.28
N VAL A 170 -0.51 -6.13 -10.71
CA VAL A 170 0.93 -6.08 -10.94
C VAL A 170 1.23 -6.20 -12.42
N VAL A 171 1.96 -5.23 -12.98
CA VAL A 171 2.48 -5.33 -14.35
C VAL A 171 3.68 -6.28 -14.34
N LYS A 172 3.43 -7.54 -14.71
CA LYS A 172 4.47 -8.58 -14.80
C LYS A 172 5.11 -8.57 -16.19
N ASN A 173 6.40 -8.26 -16.26
CA ASN A 173 7.22 -8.43 -17.46
C ASN A 173 8.66 -8.83 -17.07
N HIS A 174 9.54 -9.08 -18.04
CA HIS A 174 10.93 -9.50 -17.77
C HIS A 174 11.78 -8.48 -16.97
N VAL A 175 11.31 -7.24 -16.83
CA VAL A 175 12.01 -6.13 -16.17
C VAL A 175 11.54 -5.97 -14.71
N PHE A 176 10.28 -6.29 -14.39
CA PHE A 176 9.71 -6.13 -13.05
C PHE A 176 9.64 -7.47 -12.30
N LYS A 177 10.62 -7.69 -11.42
CA LYS A 177 10.79 -8.91 -10.60
C LYS A 177 10.39 -8.68 -9.15
N PHE A 178 9.15 -8.26 -8.91
CA PHE A 178 8.62 -8.22 -7.55
C PHE A 178 7.97 -9.57 -7.25
N ASP A 179 8.72 -10.42 -6.54
CA ASP A 179 8.45 -11.86 -6.44
C ASP A 179 7.10 -12.18 -5.81
N SER A 180 6.70 -11.41 -4.78
CA SER A 180 5.40 -11.59 -4.14
C SER A 180 4.63 -10.27 -4.09
N PRO A 181 3.48 -10.18 -4.79
CA PRO A 181 2.65 -8.97 -4.79
C PRO A 181 1.98 -8.72 -3.43
N ARG A 182 2.09 -9.66 -2.49
CA ARG A 182 1.50 -9.58 -1.16
C ARG A 182 2.46 -10.14 -0.12
N GLY A 183 2.40 -9.62 1.10
CA GLY A 183 3.23 -10.11 2.18
C GLY A 183 3.12 -9.24 3.42
N PHE A 184 4.06 -9.46 4.34
CA PHE A 184 4.20 -8.68 5.56
C PHE A 184 5.57 -8.00 5.59
N ALA A 185 5.61 -6.81 6.16
CA ALA A 185 6.84 -6.08 6.44
C ALA A 185 6.67 -5.23 7.72
N LYS A 186 7.76 -5.00 8.44
CA LYS A 186 7.81 -4.07 9.57
C LYS A 186 8.05 -2.64 9.12
N LYS A 187 8.75 -2.49 7.99
CA LYS A 187 9.11 -1.22 7.38
C LYS A 187 8.98 -1.31 5.87
N ILE A 188 8.32 -0.32 5.28
CA ILE A 188 8.18 -0.21 3.82
C ILE A 188 8.62 1.17 3.41
N ARG A 189 9.60 1.26 2.50
CA ARG A 189 10.05 2.52 1.94
C ARG A 189 9.70 2.59 0.45
N LEU A 190 9.10 3.70 0.04
CA LEU A 190 8.80 3.97 -1.36
C LEU A 190 9.45 5.26 -1.84
N ILE A 191 9.86 5.27 -3.11
CA ILE A 191 10.19 6.49 -3.86
C ILE A 191 9.25 6.54 -5.08
N SER A 192 8.53 7.64 -5.23
CA SER A 192 7.62 7.84 -6.36
C SER A 192 8.38 8.05 -7.67
N CYS A 193 7.86 7.49 -8.76
CA CYS A 193 8.25 7.82 -10.13
C CYS A 193 7.08 8.48 -10.91
N MET A 194 6.13 9.09 -10.21
CA MET A 194 4.86 9.57 -10.78
C MET A 194 4.72 11.08 -10.60
N ASN A 195 4.15 11.77 -11.59
CA ASN A 195 3.96 13.23 -11.57
C ASN A 195 2.57 13.64 -11.08
N ASP A 196 1.78 12.75 -10.48
CA ASP A 196 0.40 12.99 -10.03
C ASP A 196 -0.04 11.97 -8.99
N ALA A 197 0.88 11.47 -8.18
CA ALA A 197 0.57 10.46 -7.17
C ALA A 197 0.27 11.04 -5.80
N TYR A 198 -0.42 10.26 -5.00
CA TYR A 198 -0.86 10.62 -3.66
C TYR A 198 -0.72 9.43 -2.71
N LEU A 199 -0.52 9.74 -1.43
CA LEU A 199 -0.74 8.79 -0.34
C LEU A 199 -2.13 9.07 0.25
N SER A 200 -3.08 8.16 0.10
CA SER A 200 -4.36 8.20 0.79
C SER A 200 -4.24 7.52 2.15
N ILE A 201 -4.73 8.16 3.21
CA ILE A 201 -4.61 7.70 4.60
C ILE A 201 -6.03 7.50 5.15
N ASP A 202 -6.34 6.27 5.56
CA ASP A 202 -7.65 5.84 6.10
C ASP A 202 -8.87 6.24 5.24
N GLY A 203 -8.66 6.50 3.94
CA GLY A 203 -9.72 6.84 3.00
C GLY A 203 -10.30 8.26 3.12
N TRP A 204 -9.68 9.16 3.88
CA TRP A 204 -10.19 10.54 4.04
C TRP A 204 -9.12 11.62 3.98
N LEU A 205 -7.85 11.31 4.30
CA LEU A 205 -6.72 12.22 4.13
C LEU A 205 -5.90 11.87 2.91
N SER A 206 -5.19 12.88 2.41
CA SER A 206 -4.21 12.67 1.37
C SER A 206 -3.04 13.65 1.44
N ILE A 207 -1.90 13.21 0.92
CA ILE A 207 -0.71 14.06 0.74
C ILE A 207 -0.08 13.78 -0.64
N PRO A 208 0.39 14.81 -1.36
CA PRO A 208 1.07 14.63 -2.64
C PRO A 208 2.32 13.73 -2.52
N PHE A 209 2.50 12.88 -3.52
CA PHE A 209 3.59 11.91 -3.64
C PHE A 209 4.23 11.98 -5.03
N GLU A 210 4.70 13.18 -5.37
CA GLU A 210 5.28 13.51 -6.68
C GLU A 210 6.58 12.78 -6.98
N ASN A 211 7.06 12.85 -8.22
CA ASN A 211 8.25 12.18 -8.69
C ASN A 211 9.47 12.54 -7.82
N GLY A 212 10.16 11.52 -7.30
CA GLY A 212 11.26 11.67 -6.36
C GLY A 212 10.86 11.82 -4.88
N ALA A 213 9.57 12.01 -4.57
CA ALA A 213 9.09 12.01 -3.19
C ALA A 213 9.30 10.63 -2.55
N CYS A 214 9.61 10.63 -1.26
CA CYS A 214 9.88 9.44 -0.48
C CYS A 214 8.88 9.31 0.67
N VAL A 215 8.44 8.07 0.95
CA VAL A 215 7.69 7.73 2.16
C VAL A 215 8.31 6.51 2.82
N GLU A 216 8.35 6.52 4.14
CA GLU A 216 8.64 5.39 4.99
C GLU A 216 7.44 5.11 5.87
N LEU A 217 6.92 3.89 5.78
CA LEU A 217 5.83 3.36 6.57
C LEU A 217 6.43 2.40 7.61
N SER A 218 5.97 2.49 8.85
CA SER A 218 6.37 1.60 9.94
C SER A 218 5.29 1.52 11.02
N ILE A 219 5.41 0.55 11.92
CA ILE A 219 4.63 0.50 13.16
C ILE A 219 5.54 0.88 14.32
N ASP A 220 5.07 1.79 15.16
CA ASP A 220 5.71 2.11 16.44
C ASP A 220 4.69 1.90 17.57
N PRO A 221 5.03 1.13 18.62
CA PRO A 221 4.16 0.95 19.78
C PRO A 221 3.70 2.27 20.42
N GLU A 222 4.49 3.33 20.41
CA GLU A 222 4.08 4.63 20.96
C GLU A 222 2.89 5.24 20.21
N ASP A 223 2.72 4.87 18.94
CA ASP A 223 1.61 5.32 18.13
C ASP A 223 0.35 4.46 18.31
N ALA A 224 0.34 3.36 19.06
CA ALA A 224 -0.88 2.54 19.08
C ALA A 224 -2.02 3.17 19.89
N LEU A 225 -3.24 2.93 19.42
CA LEU A 225 -4.47 3.36 20.06
C LEU A 225 -4.89 2.35 21.15
N SER A 226 -5.16 2.84 22.35
CA SER A 226 -5.75 2.05 23.43
C SER A 226 -7.27 2.03 23.29
N VAL A 227 -7.84 0.84 23.14
CA VAL A 227 -9.29 0.63 23.01
C VAL A 227 -9.77 -0.15 24.22
N ILE A 228 -10.85 0.32 24.83
CA ILE A 228 -11.53 -0.39 25.91
C ILE A 228 -12.59 -1.28 25.27
N ASP A 229 -12.45 -2.58 25.47
CA ASP A 229 -13.37 -3.61 25.02
C ASP A 229 -14.24 -4.05 26.21
N PHE A 230 -15.55 -3.86 26.07
CA PHE A 230 -16.53 -4.26 27.05
C PHE A 230 -17.12 -5.60 26.60
N PRO A 231 -17.11 -6.64 27.46
CA PRO A 231 -17.77 -7.88 27.11
C PRO A 231 -19.26 -7.61 26.91
N ASP A 232 -19.83 -8.24 25.88
CA ASP A 232 -21.27 -8.21 25.66
C ASP A 232 -21.98 -8.69 26.93
N SER A 233 -23.03 -7.96 27.32
CA SER A 233 -23.87 -8.35 28.45
C SER A 233 -24.67 -9.58 28.02
N THR A 234 -24.19 -10.78 28.39
CA THR A 234 -24.96 -12.03 28.25
C THR A 234 -26.25 -11.96 29.05
#